data_AF-A0A9D4F1G4-F1
#
_entry.id   AF-A0A9D4F1G4-F1
#
_cell.length_a   1.000
_cell.length_b   1.000
_cell.length_c   1.000
_cell.angle_alpha   90.00
_cell.angle_beta   90.00
_cell.angle_gamma   90.00
#
_symmetry.space_group_name_H-M   'P 1'
#
loop_
_entity.id
_entity.type
_entity.pdbx_description
1 polymer ?
#
loop_
_entity_poly.entity_id
_entity_poly.type
_entity_poly.pdbx_seq_one_letter_code
_entity_poly.pdbx_strand_id
1 'polypeptide(L)'
;MEKKSFKARYNEEDRYYDNKGYSSVDYNYTGPFLPDVNKMAAPMICVPGQRLCPDNEKVTAGRGTYSRNGFVYSSLAGYLQTAHSEDGKNIIEVIRDGDENVVPSVDAIVTARITNVSPRFCKCSIIKVGKTDLKDSFRGMIRREDVRATEKDKVEMAKSFRPGDIVMARVISLGDSQSYLLSTAENELGVVIATSEAGVTMVPVSWCKMKCPKTRLEEHRKVAKVQARFIEYSGSGP
;
A
#
# COMPACT_ATOMS: atom_id res chain seq x y z
N MET A 1 4.83 7.80 54.39
CA MET A 1 4.63 6.76 53.35
C MET A 1 3.16 6.39 53.34
N GLU A 2 2.39 7.08 52.51
CA GLU A 2 0.92 6.98 52.45
C GLU A 2 0.53 6.49 51.06
N LYS A 3 -0.16 5.34 50.99
CA LYS A 3 -0.66 4.76 49.74
C LYS A 3 -1.98 5.43 49.37
N LYS A 4 -1.98 6.29 48.35
CA LYS A 4 -3.22 6.79 47.72
C LYS A 4 -3.71 5.80 46.66
N SER A 5 -4.86 5.21 46.94
CA SER A 5 -5.67 4.41 46.01
C SER A 5 -6.31 5.34 44.97
N PHE A 6 -6.09 5.06 43.69
CA PHE A 6 -6.68 5.80 42.56
C PHE A 6 -7.82 4.97 41.97
N LYS A 7 -9.07 5.33 42.30
CA LYS A 7 -10.28 4.82 41.62
C LYS A 7 -10.47 5.63 40.33
N ALA A 8 -10.28 5.00 39.17
CA ALA A 8 -10.72 5.56 37.89
C ALA A 8 -12.24 5.37 37.75
N ARG A 9 -12.95 6.49 37.57
CA ARG A 9 -14.37 6.53 37.20
C ARG A 9 -14.44 6.33 35.68
N TYR A 10 -15.15 5.31 35.24
CA TYR A 10 -15.53 5.15 33.83
C TYR A 10 -16.88 5.85 33.61
N ASN A 11 -16.94 6.68 32.58
CA ASN A 11 -18.12 7.47 32.17
C ASN A 11 -19.17 6.57 31.49
N GLU A 12 -20.44 6.95 31.65
CA GLU A 12 -21.66 6.17 31.44
C GLU A 12 -22.22 6.14 30.00
N GLU A 13 -21.43 6.40 28.96
CA GLU A 13 -21.96 6.56 27.58
C GLU A 13 -21.89 5.31 26.67
N ASP A 14 -21.34 4.18 27.13
CA ASP A 14 -21.19 2.96 26.31
C ASP A 14 -22.39 1.98 26.34
N ARG A 15 -23.57 2.40 26.81
CA ARG A 15 -24.78 1.54 26.88
C ARG A 15 -25.71 1.64 25.67
N TYR A 16 -25.20 1.51 24.45
CA TYR A 16 -26.08 1.43 23.27
C TYR A 16 -25.66 0.39 22.24
N TYR A 17 -25.34 -0.82 22.67
CA TYR A 17 -25.47 -2.03 21.85
C TYR A 17 -25.77 -3.21 22.78
N ASP A 18 -27.01 -3.32 23.21
CA ASP A 18 -27.49 -4.52 23.90
C ASP A 18 -28.69 -5.11 23.15
N ASN A 19 -28.68 -6.44 23.05
CA ASN A 19 -29.78 -7.33 22.70
C ASN A 19 -30.28 -7.39 21.24
N LYS A 20 -29.59 -8.20 20.43
CA LYS A 20 -30.29 -9.24 19.66
C LYS A 20 -29.62 -10.59 19.89
N GLY A 21 -30.38 -11.50 20.49
CA GLY A 21 -29.93 -12.82 20.94
C GLY A 21 -29.23 -13.62 19.86
N TYR A 22 -27.99 -14.02 20.15
CA TYR A 22 -27.35 -15.14 19.48
C TYR A 22 -27.89 -16.41 20.11
N SER A 23 -28.93 -16.99 19.50
CA SER A 23 -29.25 -18.40 19.70
C SER A 23 -28.05 -19.21 19.21
N SER A 24 -27.51 -20.06 20.08
CA SER A 24 -26.54 -21.10 19.75
C SER A 24 -27.04 -21.91 18.55
N VAL A 25 -26.45 -21.70 17.38
CA VAL A 25 -26.76 -22.50 16.20
C VAL A 25 -25.89 -23.74 16.29
N ASP A 26 -26.54 -24.88 16.56
CA ASP A 26 -25.90 -26.19 16.64
C ASP A 26 -25.19 -26.53 15.32
N TYR A 27 -23.86 -26.66 15.37
CA TYR A 27 -23.03 -27.06 14.23
C TYR A 27 -23.07 -28.59 14.05
N ASN A 28 -24.24 -29.13 13.71
CA ASN A 28 -24.35 -30.49 13.19
C ASN A 28 -25.13 -30.44 11.87
N TYR A 29 -24.44 -30.15 10.76
CA TYR A 29 -25.03 -30.19 9.43
C TYR A 29 -24.14 -30.98 8.46
N THR A 30 -24.63 -32.18 8.11
CA THR A 30 -24.05 -33.16 7.20
C THR A 30 -24.70 -33.05 5.81
N GLY A 31 -24.51 -31.92 5.12
CA GLY A 31 -25.04 -31.71 3.77
C GLY A 31 -24.06 -30.99 2.83
N PRO A 32 -24.08 -31.28 1.51
CA PRO A 32 -23.24 -30.61 0.53
C PRO A 32 -23.89 -29.27 0.13
N PHE A 33 -23.68 -28.24 0.94
CA PHE A 33 -24.05 -26.88 0.56
C PHE A 33 -22.82 -26.17 0.01
N LEU A 34 -22.75 -26.03 -1.31
CA LEU A 34 -22.11 -24.86 -1.89
C LEU A 34 -23.08 -23.70 -1.63
N PRO A 35 -22.77 -22.74 -0.74
CA PRO A 35 -23.60 -21.57 -0.62
C PRO A 35 -23.56 -20.79 -1.93
N ASP A 36 -24.74 -20.53 -2.47
CA ASP A 36 -24.94 -19.72 -3.66
C ASP A 36 -24.49 -18.29 -3.34
N VAL A 37 -23.26 -17.94 -3.74
CA VAL A 37 -22.57 -16.69 -3.38
C VAL A 37 -23.31 -15.43 -3.86
N ASN A 38 -24.22 -15.55 -4.82
CA ASN A 38 -25.09 -14.45 -5.28
C ASN A 38 -26.23 -14.09 -4.31
N LYS A 39 -26.40 -14.83 -3.19
CA LYS A 39 -27.46 -14.59 -2.19
C LYS A 39 -26.96 -14.18 -0.80
N MET A 40 -25.68 -13.85 -0.65
CA MET A 40 -25.12 -13.45 0.64
C MET A 40 -24.86 -11.95 0.69
N ALA A 41 -25.64 -11.23 1.52
CA ALA A 41 -25.51 -9.79 1.73
C ALA A 41 -24.36 -9.40 2.68
N ALA A 42 -23.65 -10.39 3.27
CA ALA A 42 -22.52 -10.17 4.16
C ALA A 42 -21.31 -11.00 3.71
N PRO A 43 -20.08 -10.45 3.77
CA PRO A 43 -18.88 -11.17 3.38
C PRO A 43 -18.64 -12.35 4.33
N MET A 44 -18.48 -13.55 3.77
CA MET A 44 -18.26 -14.78 4.53
C MET A 44 -16.86 -14.77 5.15
N ILE A 45 -16.80 -14.64 6.48
CA ILE A 45 -15.55 -14.78 7.23
C ILE A 45 -15.23 -16.26 7.39
N CYS A 46 -13.96 -16.61 7.20
CA CYS A 46 -13.46 -17.96 7.40
C CYS A 46 -12.21 -17.97 8.29
N VAL A 47 -11.98 -19.11 8.94
CA VAL A 47 -10.84 -19.34 9.83
C VAL A 47 -9.92 -20.44 9.29
N PRO A 48 -8.62 -20.44 9.63
CA PRO A 48 -7.70 -21.50 9.23
C PRO A 48 -8.21 -22.88 9.65
N GLY A 49 -8.22 -23.83 8.72
CA GLY A 49 -8.74 -25.19 8.92
C GLY A 49 -10.23 -25.37 8.63
N GLN A 50 -10.96 -24.28 8.34
CA GLN A 50 -12.37 -24.38 7.95
C GLN A 50 -12.51 -25.01 6.57
N ARG A 51 -13.39 -26.01 6.46
CA ARG A 51 -13.77 -26.63 5.19
C ARG A 51 -14.71 -25.70 4.42
N LEU A 52 -14.33 -25.34 3.19
CA LEU A 52 -15.05 -24.38 2.35
C LEU A 52 -15.96 -25.07 1.35
N CYS A 53 -15.39 -25.93 0.50
CA CYS A 53 -16.12 -26.60 -0.58
C CYS A 53 -15.45 -27.93 -0.97
N PRO A 54 -16.16 -28.84 -1.65
CA PRO A 54 -15.55 -30.01 -2.28
C PRO A 54 -14.68 -29.60 -3.47
N ASP A 55 -13.54 -30.28 -3.62
CA ASP A 55 -12.62 -30.11 -4.73
C ASP A 55 -13.16 -30.87 -5.95
N ASN A 56 -13.72 -30.14 -6.91
CA ASN A 56 -14.35 -30.67 -8.12
C ASN A 56 -13.65 -30.06 -9.35
N GLU A 57 -13.81 -30.62 -10.56
CA GLU A 57 -13.19 -30.09 -11.79
C GLU A 57 -13.51 -28.62 -12.09
N LYS A 58 -14.63 -28.12 -11.55
CA LYS A 58 -15.10 -26.74 -11.69
C LYS A 58 -14.54 -25.79 -10.62
N VAL A 59 -13.83 -26.29 -9.60
CA VAL A 59 -13.38 -25.51 -8.45
C VAL A 59 -11.89 -25.74 -8.26
N THR A 60 -11.13 -24.70 -7.95
CA THR A 60 -9.68 -24.83 -7.70
C THR A 60 -9.29 -23.99 -6.50
N ALA A 61 -8.43 -24.54 -5.64
CA ALA A 61 -7.87 -23.82 -4.50
C ALA A 61 -6.93 -22.70 -4.98
N GLY A 62 -7.28 -21.45 -4.67
CA GLY A 62 -6.45 -20.28 -4.94
C GLY A 62 -5.78 -19.75 -3.68
N ARG A 63 -5.44 -18.46 -3.68
CA ARG A 63 -4.65 -17.82 -2.61
C ARG A 63 -5.36 -17.94 -1.24
N GLY A 64 -4.62 -18.32 -0.21
CA GLY A 64 -5.18 -18.47 1.15
C GLY A 64 -6.03 -19.73 1.38
N THR A 65 -6.01 -20.67 0.43
CA THR A 65 -6.69 -21.97 0.56
C THR A 65 -5.75 -23.13 0.20
N TYR A 66 -6.12 -24.36 0.57
CA TYR A 66 -5.43 -25.58 0.15
C TYR A 66 -6.42 -26.72 -0.04
N SER A 67 -6.14 -27.64 -0.97
CA SER A 67 -6.93 -28.86 -1.14
C SER A 67 -6.33 -30.00 -0.31
N ARG A 68 -7.17 -30.74 0.41
CA ARG A 68 -6.82 -31.97 1.13
C ARG A 68 -7.99 -32.95 1.10
N ASN A 69 -7.73 -34.20 0.76
CA ASN A 69 -8.73 -35.28 0.77
C ASN A 69 -10.01 -34.96 -0.03
N GLY A 70 -9.90 -34.26 -1.18
CA GLY A 70 -11.06 -33.91 -2.02
C GLY A 70 -11.90 -32.75 -1.50
N PHE A 71 -11.38 -31.97 -0.54
CA PHE A 71 -12.02 -30.75 -0.04
C PHE A 71 -11.02 -29.59 0.00
N VAL A 72 -11.52 -28.39 -0.27
CA VAL A 72 -10.79 -27.13 -0.12
C VAL A 72 -10.99 -26.60 1.30
N TYR A 73 -9.88 -26.28 1.95
CA TYR A 73 -9.81 -25.72 3.29
C TYR A 73 -9.19 -24.33 3.25
N SER A 74 -9.60 -23.47 4.17
CA SER A 74 -8.92 -22.19 4.38
C SER A 74 -7.59 -22.40 5.10
N SER A 75 -6.52 -21.75 4.64
CA SER A 75 -5.26 -21.63 5.39
C SER A 75 -5.13 -20.30 6.14
N LEU A 76 -6.00 -19.32 5.85
CA LEU A 76 -5.96 -17.97 6.41
C LEU A 76 -7.27 -17.61 7.14
N ALA A 77 -7.18 -16.75 8.14
CA ALA A 77 -8.35 -16.05 8.65
C ALA A 77 -8.62 -14.86 7.72
N GLY A 78 -9.82 -14.74 7.14
CA GLY A 78 -10.14 -13.69 6.17
C GLY A 78 -11.51 -13.85 5.56
N TYR A 79 -11.76 -13.12 4.47
CA TYR A 79 -13.00 -13.15 3.71
C TYR A 79 -12.88 -14.09 2.52
N LEU A 80 -13.91 -14.92 2.32
CA LEU A 80 -14.01 -15.80 1.17
C LEU A 80 -14.32 -14.98 -0.09
N GLN A 81 -13.48 -15.11 -1.10
CA GLN A 81 -13.69 -14.55 -2.43
C GLN A 81 -13.67 -15.65 -3.48
N THR A 82 -14.59 -15.55 -4.44
CA THR A 82 -14.66 -16.46 -5.58
C THR A 82 -14.22 -15.68 -6.82
N ALA A 83 -13.12 -16.11 -7.44
CA ALA A 83 -12.67 -15.58 -8.73
C ALA A 83 -13.04 -16.57 -9.84
N HIS A 84 -13.37 -16.08 -11.03
CA HIS A 84 -13.63 -16.93 -12.19
C HIS A 84 -12.40 -16.94 -13.10
N SER A 85 -11.87 -18.13 -13.40
CA SER A 85 -10.83 -18.32 -14.41
C SER A 85 -11.43 -18.27 -15.80
N GLU A 86 -10.63 -17.88 -16.80
CA GLU A 86 -11.00 -17.87 -18.23
C GLU A 86 -11.45 -19.26 -18.73
N ASP A 87 -11.00 -20.34 -18.07
CA ASP A 87 -11.38 -21.73 -18.35
C ASP A 87 -12.74 -22.16 -17.77
N GLY A 88 -13.53 -21.24 -17.20
CA GLY A 88 -14.83 -21.55 -16.58
C GLY A 88 -14.73 -22.26 -15.22
N LYS A 89 -13.56 -22.22 -14.59
CA LYS A 89 -13.32 -22.76 -13.23
C LYS A 89 -13.44 -21.66 -12.18
N ASN A 90 -14.06 -21.98 -11.04
CA ASN A 90 -14.18 -21.11 -9.88
C ASN A 90 -12.96 -21.29 -8.97
N ILE A 91 -12.15 -20.24 -8.86
CA ILE A 91 -11.02 -20.18 -7.95
C ILE A 91 -11.52 -19.68 -6.60
N ILE A 92 -11.31 -20.46 -5.55
CA ILE A 92 -11.70 -20.10 -4.19
C ILE A 92 -10.47 -19.50 -3.50
N GLU A 93 -10.59 -18.24 -3.10
CA GLU A 93 -9.53 -17.51 -2.41
C GLU A 93 -10.02 -17.02 -1.06
N VAL A 94 -9.10 -16.91 -0.11
CA VAL A 94 -9.35 -16.29 1.18
C VAL A 94 -8.40 -15.13 1.31
N ILE A 95 -8.96 -13.93 1.33
CA ILE A 95 -8.19 -12.68 1.37
C ILE A 95 -8.37 -12.03 2.73
N ARG A 96 -7.26 -11.53 3.28
CA ARG A 96 -7.28 -10.67 4.46
C ARG A 96 -7.46 -9.23 4.05
N ASP A 97 -8.19 -8.47 4.86
CA ASP A 97 -8.33 -7.04 4.64
C ASP A 97 -6.94 -6.38 4.62
N GLY A 98 -6.59 -5.84 3.46
CA GLY A 98 -5.31 -5.17 3.17
C GLY A 98 -4.13 -6.04 2.70
N ASP A 99 -4.22 -7.37 2.56
CA ASP A 99 -3.08 -8.21 2.09
C ASP A 99 -2.89 -8.20 0.57
N GLU A 100 -3.06 -7.05 -0.09
CA GLU A 100 -2.55 -6.87 -1.44
C GLU A 100 -1.04 -6.67 -1.37
N ASN A 101 -0.31 -7.79 -1.34
CA ASN A 101 1.15 -7.79 -1.50
C ASN A 101 1.51 -7.49 -2.95
N VAL A 102 1.38 -6.21 -3.33
CA VAL A 102 1.81 -5.72 -4.64
C VAL A 102 3.33 -5.59 -4.63
N VAL A 103 3.98 -6.36 -5.50
CA VAL A 103 5.41 -6.25 -5.73
C VAL A 103 5.64 -5.24 -6.86
N PRO A 104 6.53 -4.25 -6.69
CA PRO A 104 6.86 -3.33 -7.78
C PRO A 104 7.44 -4.07 -8.99
N SER A 105 6.76 -4.00 -10.13
CA SER A 105 7.28 -4.52 -11.39
C SER A 105 8.24 -3.53 -12.05
N VAL A 106 9.05 -4.02 -12.99
CA VAL A 106 9.86 -3.17 -13.87
C VAL A 106 8.94 -2.23 -14.65
N ASP A 107 9.39 -1.00 -14.88
CA ASP A 107 8.67 0.11 -15.50
C ASP A 107 7.44 0.64 -14.75
N ALA A 108 7.13 0.11 -13.56
CA ALA A 108 6.09 0.66 -12.71
C ALA A 108 6.48 2.05 -12.18
N ILE A 109 5.49 2.95 -12.10
CA ILE A 109 5.63 4.24 -11.42
C ILE A 109 5.40 4.00 -9.93
N VAL A 110 6.34 4.44 -9.12
CA VAL A 110 6.33 4.27 -7.67
C VAL A 110 6.45 5.62 -6.98
N THR A 111 5.77 5.74 -5.83
CA THR A 111 5.94 6.88 -4.92
C THR A 111 6.88 6.46 -3.81
N ALA A 112 7.98 7.19 -3.63
CA ALA A 112 9.01 6.89 -2.66
C ALA A 112 9.34 8.10 -1.79
N ARG A 113 9.70 7.85 -0.53
CA ARG A 113 10.23 8.85 0.40
C ARG A 113 11.75 8.80 0.39
N ILE A 114 12.40 9.93 0.27
CA ILE A 114 13.86 10.01 0.33
C ILE A 114 14.32 9.85 1.79
N THR A 115 15.19 8.88 2.02
CA THR A 115 15.75 8.62 3.35
C THR A 115 17.10 9.31 3.51
N ASN A 116 17.95 9.19 2.49
CA ASN A 116 19.31 9.72 2.53
C ASN A 116 19.78 10.13 1.13
N VAL A 117 20.48 11.26 1.04
CA VAL A 117 21.02 11.80 -0.21
C VAL A 117 22.53 11.81 -0.11
N SER A 118 23.19 11.05 -0.99
CA SER A 118 24.64 11.09 -1.20
C SER A 118 24.95 11.79 -2.54
N PRO A 119 26.17 12.30 -2.76
CA PRO A 119 26.52 12.96 -4.02
C PRO A 119 26.41 12.06 -5.26
N ARG A 120 26.57 10.74 -5.11
CA ARG A 120 26.53 9.76 -6.21
C ARG A 120 25.16 9.08 -6.40
N PHE A 121 24.39 8.95 -5.33
CA PHE A 121 23.09 8.27 -5.34
C PHE A 121 22.24 8.76 -4.16
N CYS A 122 20.93 8.57 -4.22
CA CYS A 122 20.06 8.73 -3.06
C CYS A 122 19.33 7.43 -2.75
N LYS A 123 19.18 7.15 -1.45
CA LYS A 123 18.39 6.04 -0.92
C LYS A 123 16.99 6.53 -0.62
N CYS A 124 16.00 5.73 -0.98
CA CYS A 124 14.60 6.02 -0.76
C CYS A 124 13.85 4.76 -0.31
N SER A 125 12.68 4.98 0.28
CA SER A 125 11.75 3.95 0.69
C SER A 125 10.47 4.07 -0.13
N ILE A 126 10.16 3.05 -0.92
CA ILE A 126 8.97 2.98 -1.77
C ILE A 126 7.77 2.72 -0.87
N ILE A 127 6.75 3.55 -0.99
CA ILE A 127 5.54 3.52 -0.15
C ILE A 127 4.31 3.13 -0.96
N LYS A 128 4.28 3.48 -2.25
CA LYS A 128 3.15 3.19 -3.14
C LYS A 128 3.64 2.70 -4.49
N VAL A 129 2.89 1.80 -5.10
CA VAL A 129 3.06 1.34 -6.48
C VAL A 129 1.83 1.73 -7.27
N GLY A 130 1.98 2.65 -8.22
CA GLY A 130 0.85 3.25 -8.93
C GLY A 130 -0.11 3.93 -7.96
N LYS A 131 -1.31 3.33 -7.80
CA LYS A 131 -2.37 3.81 -6.90
C LYS A 131 -2.48 3.01 -5.61
N THR A 132 -1.77 1.88 -5.50
CA THR A 132 -1.88 0.96 -4.37
C THR A 132 -0.84 1.29 -3.31
N ASP A 133 -1.29 1.36 -2.06
CA ASP A 133 -0.43 1.61 -0.91
C ASP A 133 0.20 0.29 -0.45
N LEU A 134 1.51 0.31 -0.24
CA LEU A 134 2.24 -0.85 0.23
C LEU A 134 2.24 -0.89 1.76
N LYS A 135 1.96 -2.07 2.32
CA LYS A 135 2.12 -2.34 3.76
C LYS A 135 3.59 -2.26 4.18
N ASP A 136 4.44 -2.98 3.45
CA ASP A 136 5.88 -3.00 3.66
C ASP A 136 6.58 -2.12 2.64
N SER A 137 7.43 -1.22 3.13
CA SER A 137 8.18 -0.33 2.25
C SER A 137 9.39 -1.04 1.63
N PHE A 138 9.53 -0.97 0.31
CA PHE A 138 10.71 -1.50 -0.38
C PHE A 138 11.83 -0.47 -0.44
N ARG A 139 13.09 -0.91 -0.37
CA ARG A 139 14.24 -0.01 -0.51
C ARG A 139 14.49 0.30 -1.98
N GLY A 140 14.58 1.57 -2.32
CA GLY A 140 14.93 2.06 -3.65
C GLY A 140 16.22 2.89 -3.64
N MET A 141 16.87 2.96 -4.79
CA MET A 141 18.06 3.76 -5.04
C MET A 141 17.92 4.50 -6.37
N ILE A 142 18.17 5.81 -6.37
CA ILE A 142 18.26 6.63 -7.59
C ILE A 142 19.72 7.07 -7.75
N ARG A 143 20.32 6.80 -8.91
CA ARG A 143 21.69 7.18 -9.22
C ARG A 143 21.76 8.55 -9.90
N ARG A 144 22.95 9.15 -9.95
CA ARG A 144 23.18 10.48 -10.55
C ARG A 144 22.79 10.55 -12.01
N GLU A 145 23.14 9.52 -12.75
CA GLU A 145 22.83 9.34 -14.16
C GLU A 145 21.34 9.13 -14.47
N ASP A 146 20.53 8.83 -13.46
CA ASP A 146 19.10 8.50 -13.60
C ASP A 146 18.17 9.63 -13.12
N VAL A 147 18.73 10.80 -12.80
CA VAL A 147 17.94 11.97 -12.34
C VAL A 147 17.36 12.78 -13.50
N ARG A 148 18.10 12.95 -14.59
CA ARG A 148 17.66 13.72 -15.76
C ARG A 148 17.99 12.96 -17.03
N ALA A 149 17.12 13.04 -18.03
CA ALA A 149 17.40 12.49 -19.34
C ALA A 149 18.58 13.20 -20.03
N THR A 150 18.65 14.53 -19.89
CA THR A 150 19.67 15.40 -20.49
C THR A 150 20.62 15.95 -19.44
N GLU A 151 21.86 16.27 -19.84
CA GLU A 151 22.89 16.88 -18.98
C GLU A 151 23.18 16.12 -17.68
N LYS A 152 23.26 14.77 -17.76
CA LYS A 152 23.51 13.88 -16.62
C LYS A 152 24.74 14.27 -15.80
N ASP A 153 25.76 14.85 -16.44
CA ASP A 153 27.00 15.22 -15.76
C ASP A 153 26.91 16.46 -14.89
N LYS A 154 25.95 17.36 -15.17
CA LYS A 154 25.72 18.58 -14.40
C LYS A 154 24.76 18.40 -13.23
N VAL A 155 24.21 17.19 -13.06
CA VAL A 155 23.24 16.91 -12.00
C VAL A 155 23.92 16.91 -10.64
N GLU A 156 23.43 17.77 -9.75
CA GLU A 156 23.76 17.76 -8.34
C GLU A 156 22.62 17.15 -7.52
N MET A 157 22.93 16.07 -6.79
CA MET A 157 21.96 15.35 -5.96
C MET A 157 21.35 16.22 -4.86
N ALA A 158 22.19 17.00 -4.16
CA ALA A 158 21.75 17.86 -3.05
C ALA A 158 20.82 19.00 -3.49
N LYS A 159 20.90 19.42 -4.77
CA LYS A 159 19.99 20.41 -5.38
C LYS A 159 18.74 19.77 -5.97
N SER A 160 18.74 18.46 -6.19
CA SER A 160 17.60 17.75 -6.79
C SER A 160 16.66 17.22 -5.71
N PHE A 161 17.22 16.74 -4.61
CA PHE A 161 16.52 15.95 -3.60
C PHE A 161 16.97 16.31 -2.19
N ARG A 162 16.05 16.23 -1.22
CA ARG A 162 16.37 16.29 0.21
C ARG A 162 15.77 15.13 1.00
N PRO A 163 16.40 14.74 2.13
CA PRO A 163 15.81 13.77 3.04
C PRO A 163 14.41 14.20 3.49
N GLY A 164 13.46 13.28 3.48
CA GLY A 164 12.05 13.52 3.82
C GLY A 164 11.15 13.88 2.64
N ASP A 165 11.70 14.21 1.48
CA ASP A 165 10.92 14.51 0.28
C ASP A 165 10.18 13.26 -0.24
N ILE A 166 9.02 13.50 -0.87
CA ILE A 166 8.28 12.48 -1.60
C ILE A 166 8.52 12.66 -3.09
N VAL A 167 9.03 11.61 -3.72
CA VAL A 167 9.35 11.56 -5.15
C VAL A 167 8.52 10.51 -5.86
N MET A 168 8.13 10.84 -7.09
CA MET A 168 7.67 9.85 -8.07
C MET A 168 8.83 9.44 -8.95
N ALA A 169 9.02 8.13 -9.09
CA ALA A 169 10.09 7.54 -9.88
C ALA A 169 9.57 6.30 -10.63
N ARG A 170 10.27 5.89 -11.69
CA ARG A 170 10.02 4.65 -12.41
C ARG A 170 11.02 3.59 -11.98
N VAL A 171 10.56 2.36 -11.78
CA VAL A 171 11.43 1.21 -11.51
C VAL A 171 12.16 0.83 -12.81
N ILE A 172 13.49 0.95 -12.85
CA ILE A 172 14.31 0.51 -13.99
C ILE A 172 14.56 -0.99 -13.89
N SER A 173 14.92 -1.44 -12.70
CA SER A 173 15.18 -2.84 -12.43
C SER A 173 15.03 -3.12 -10.94
N LEU A 174 14.91 -4.40 -10.61
CA LEU A 174 14.90 -4.88 -9.23
C LEU A 174 16.26 -4.61 -8.52
N GLY A 175 17.29 -4.22 -9.28
CA GLY A 175 18.64 -3.98 -8.79
C GLY A 175 19.31 -5.26 -8.30
N ASP A 176 20.21 -5.10 -7.32
CA ASP A 176 20.79 -6.20 -6.54
C ASP A 176 19.85 -6.55 -5.38
N SER A 177 20.08 -7.68 -4.67
CA SER A 177 19.24 -8.22 -3.57
C SER A 177 18.91 -7.27 -2.41
N GLN A 178 19.37 -6.02 -2.44
CA GLN A 178 19.25 -5.02 -1.38
C GLN A 178 18.40 -3.79 -1.74
N SER A 179 18.22 -3.45 -3.03
CA SER A 179 17.44 -2.25 -3.41
C SER A 179 17.05 -2.18 -4.88
N TYR A 180 15.83 -1.73 -5.15
CA TYR A 180 15.30 -1.42 -6.47
C TYR A 180 16.03 -0.22 -7.08
N LEU A 181 16.36 -0.28 -8.36
CA LEU A 181 16.91 0.84 -9.10
C LEU A 181 15.77 1.68 -9.69
N LEU A 182 15.75 2.96 -9.33
CA LEU A 182 14.71 3.90 -9.70
C LEU A 182 15.28 5.02 -10.56
N SER A 183 14.49 5.49 -11.52
CA SER A 183 14.80 6.64 -12.38
C SER A 183 13.77 7.75 -12.21
N THR A 184 14.25 8.98 -12.28
CA THR A 184 13.41 10.18 -12.40
C THR A 184 13.69 10.94 -13.69
N ALA A 185 14.31 10.30 -14.69
CA ALA A 185 14.79 10.97 -15.90
C ALA A 185 13.70 11.74 -16.67
N GLU A 186 12.44 11.30 -16.57
CA GLU A 186 11.29 11.93 -17.21
C GLU A 186 10.86 13.25 -16.55
N ASN A 187 10.11 14.05 -17.31
CA ASN A 187 9.62 15.36 -16.86
C ASN A 187 8.48 15.26 -15.84
N GLU A 188 7.69 14.18 -15.89
CA GLU A 188 6.59 13.92 -14.97
C GLU A 188 7.07 13.28 -13.66
N LEU A 189 8.34 12.86 -13.61
CA LEU A 189 8.97 12.20 -12.47
C LEU A 189 9.93 13.15 -11.76
N GLY A 190 9.97 13.04 -10.43
CA GLY A 190 10.71 13.96 -9.57
C GLY A 190 10.00 14.18 -8.23
N VAL A 191 10.37 15.27 -7.55
CA VAL A 191 9.80 15.70 -6.28
C VAL A 191 8.38 16.20 -6.50
N VAL A 192 7.45 15.59 -5.77
CA VAL A 192 6.01 15.95 -5.78
C VAL A 192 5.68 16.74 -4.52
N ILE A 193 6.16 16.26 -3.36
CA ILE A 193 5.92 16.89 -2.07
C ILE A 193 7.28 17.14 -1.43
N ALA A 194 7.50 18.39 -1.03
CA ALA A 194 8.67 18.83 -0.31
C ALA A 194 8.25 19.59 0.94
N THR A 195 8.99 19.37 2.03
CA THR A 195 8.81 20.12 3.27
C THR A 195 9.90 21.17 3.38
N SER A 196 9.51 22.40 3.66
CA SER A 196 10.44 23.51 3.97
C SER A 196 11.00 23.38 5.38
N GLU A 197 12.07 24.11 5.68
CA GLU A 197 12.63 24.18 7.03
C GLU A 197 11.61 24.64 8.09
N ALA A 198 10.61 25.43 7.69
CA ALA A 198 9.50 25.86 8.53
C ALA A 198 8.42 24.78 8.76
N GLY A 199 8.63 23.54 8.27
CA GLY A 199 7.70 22.43 8.41
C GLY A 199 6.45 22.51 7.51
N VAL A 200 6.45 23.40 6.51
CA VAL A 200 5.30 23.61 5.61
C VAL A 200 5.60 23.00 4.24
N THR A 201 4.57 22.44 3.60
CA THR A 201 4.64 21.94 2.23
C THR A 201 4.95 23.08 1.26
N MET A 202 5.93 22.86 0.40
CA MET A 202 6.35 23.85 -0.59
C MET A 202 5.53 23.75 -1.87
N VAL A 203 5.43 24.88 -2.58
CA VAL A 203 4.71 24.97 -3.85
C VAL A 203 5.71 24.98 -5.00
N PRO A 204 5.48 24.20 -6.07
CA PRO A 204 6.34 24.22 -7.24
C PRO A 204 6.23 25.57 -7.97
N VAL A 205 7.36 26.24 -8.20
CA VAL A 205 7.41 27.51 -8.96
C VAL A 205 7.96 27.29 -10.37
N SER A 206 8.96 26.42 -10.50
CA SER A 206 9.52 26.00 -11.78
C SER A 206 9.97 24.55 -11.71
N TRP A 207 10.45 24.00 -12.82
CA TRP A 207 10.94 22.61 -12.89
C TRP A 207 12.16 22.35 -11.98
N CYS A 208 12.83 23.41 -11.52
CA CYS A 208 14.05 23.32 -10.72
C CYS A 208 13.93 24.00 -9.35
N LYS A 209 12.77 24.56 -9.00
CA LYS A 209 12.59 25.35 -7.78
C LYS A 209 11.20 25.15 -7.16
N MET A 210 11.20 24.99 -5.84
CA MET A 210 10.03 25.05 -4.98
C MET A 210 10.15 26.25 -4.05
N LYS A 211 9.01 26.84 -3.67
CA LYS A 211 8.97 28.01 -2.78
C LYS A 211 8.12 27.72 -1.56
N CYS A 212 8.62 28.09 -0.40
CA CYS A 212 7.83 28.04 0.82
C CYS A 212 6.79 29.17 0.83
N PRO A 213 5.49 28.88 1.07
CA PRO A 213 4.46 29.91 1.12
C PRO A 213 4.60 30.85 2.32
N LYS A 214 5.21 30.39 3.44
CA LYS A 214 5.41 31.22 4.64
C LYS A 214 6.67 32.07 4.56
N THR A 215 7.83 31.45 4.34
CA THR A 215 9.13 32.16 4.37
C THR A 215 9.47 32.83 3.05
N ARG A 216 8.76 32.49 1.96
CA ARG A 216 9.04 32.93 0.58
C ARG A 216 10.43 32.57 0.07
N LEU A 217 11.18 31.73 0.79
CA LEU A 217 12.48 31.22 0.35
C LEU A 217 12.29 30.22 -0.80
N GLU A 218 13.16 30.33 -1.79
CA GLU A 218 13.22 29.41 -2.92
C GLU A 218 14.29 28.36 -2.66
N GLU A 219 13.91 27.10 -2.82
CA GLU A 219 14.79 25.95 -2.71
C GLU A 219 14.86 25.20 -4.03
N HIS A 220 16.06 24.77 -4.40
CA HIS A 220 16.26 23.92 -5.56
C HIS A 220 15.77 22.50 -5.26
N ARG A 221 14.94 21.97 -6.16
CA ARG A 221 14.47 20.59 -6.23
C ARG A 221 14.24 20.20 -7.68
N LYS A 222 14.37 18.93 -8.04
CA LYS A 222 13.91 18.43 -9.33
C LYS A 222 12.40 18.22 -9.24
N VAL A 223 11.63 19.19 -9.69
CA VAL A 223 10.17 19.19 -9.53
C VAL A 223 9.53 18.36 -10.62
N ALA A 224 8.64 17.42 -10.24
CA ALA A 224 7.81 16.69 -11.16
C ALA A 224 6.76 17.61 -11.79
N LYS A 225 6.52 17.50 -13.10
CA LYS A 225 5.38 18.16 -13.75
C LYS A 225 4.09 17.48 -13.28
N VAL A 226 3.45 18.08 -12.29
CA VAL A 226 2.18 17.56 -11.74
C VAL A 226 1.10 17.72 -12.80
N GLN A 227 0.67 16.63 -13.43
CA GLN A 227 -0.57 16.63 -14.18
C GLN A 227 -1.73 16.61 -13.18
N ALA A 228 -2.75 17.46 -13.37
CA ALA A 228 -3.89 17.58 -12.46
C ALA A 228 -4.57 16.23 -12.13
N ARG A 229 -4.49 15.25 -13.03
CA ARG A 229 -5.01 13.88 -12.86
C ARG A 229 -4.33 13.04 -11.77
N PHE A 230 -3.18 13.46 -11.24
CA PHE A 230 -2.45 12.75 -10.18
C PHE A 230 -2.52 13.48 -8.83
N ILE A 231 -3.27 14.59 -8.73
CA ILE A 231 -3.50 15.32 -7.49
C ILE A 231 -4.72 14.70 -6.78
N GLU A 232 -4.62 13.42 -6.44
CA GLU A 232 -5.48 12.78 -5.44
C GLU A 232 -4.58 12.37 -4.28
N TYR A 233 -4.01 13.36 -3.59
CA TYR A 233 -3.27 13.13 -2.35
C TYR A 233 -4.01 13.80 -1.20
N SER A 234 -4.65 12.96 -0.39
CA SER A 234 -5.01 13.20 1.01
C SER A 234 -5.73 14.52 1.30
N GLY A 235 -6.96 14.61 0.82
CA GLY A 235 -7.98 15.54 1.31
C GLY A 235 -9.11 14.79 2.01
N SER A 236 -8.79 13.84 2.88
CA SER A 236 -9.76 13.26 3.83
C SER A 236 -9.25 13.51 5.24
N GLY A 237 -9.38 14.77 5.67
CA GLY A 237 -9.57 15.09 7.08
C GLY A 237 -11.08 15.22 7.34
N PRO A 238 -11.56 14.87 8.54
CA PRO A 238 -12.96 15.02 8.93
C PRO A 238 -13.44 16.48 8.89
#